data_AF-A0A3A9XSE7-F1
#
_entry.id   AF-A0A3A9XSE7-F1
#
_cell.length_a   1.000
_cell.length_b   1.000
_cell.length_c   1.000
_cell.angle_alpha   90.00
_cell.angle_beta   90.00
_cell.angle_gamma   90.00
#
_symmetry.space_group_name_H-M   'P 1'
#
loop_
_entity.id
_entity.type
_entity.pdbx_description
1 polymer ?
#
loop_
_entity_poly.entity_id
_entity_poly.type
_entity_poly.pdbx_seq_one_letter_code
_entity_poly.pdbx_strand_id
1 'polypeptide(L)'
;MLLKLLKKPYLLFWGIIPLLLLISYYEADQTLDVNIHDTYYVFSRQQLIILISILFGLTGFIYWLLERFNFKTVTLLNLLHLIFTIGIILINNIQEFLVDYFLGKSYYTNSHVSNSSIWLFILIISIGQIIFVVNIFLAILKGRSYTTKV
;
A
#
# COMPACT_ATOMS: atom_id res chain seq x y z
N MET A 1 -19.39 11.17 1.48
CA MET A 1 -18.13 11.50 0.75
C MET A 1 -17.27 10.26 0.51
N LEU A 2 -16.94 9.49 1.56
CA LEU A 2 -16.09 8.30 1.50
C LEU A 2 -16.52 7.24 0.47
N LEU A 3 -17.81 6.89 0.41
CA LEU A 3 -18.38 5.94 -0.55
C LEU A 3 -18.17 6.33 -2.02
N LYS A 4 -18.01 7.63 -2.32
CA LYS A 4 -17.71 8.09 -3.69
C LYS A 4 -16.25 7.82 -4.06
N LEU A 5 -15.32 7.96 -3.11
CA LEU A 5 -13.89 7.67 -3.29
C LEU A 5 -13.63 6.17 -3.43
N LEU A 6 -14.38 5.33 -2.72
CA LEU A 6 -14.29 3.86 -2.86
C LEU A 6 -14.74 3.33 -4.24
N LYS A 7 -15.50 4.14 -5.00
CA LYS A 7 -15.84 3.86 -6.41
C LYS A 7 -14.74 4.30 -7.38
N LYS A 8 -13.80 5.11 -6.93
CA LYS A 8 -12.66 5.63 -7.70
C LYS A 8 -11.34 5.36 -6.93
N PRO A 9 -11.02 4.09 -6.62
CA PRO A 9 -9.88 3.74 -5.78
C PRO A 9 -8.54 4.26 -6.31
N TYR A 10 -8.39 4.44 -7.64
CA TYR A 10 -7.19 5.03 -8.23
C TYR A 10 -6.84 6.42 -7.68
N LEU A 11 -7.83 7.25 -7.31
CA LEU A 11 -7.57 8.56 -6.73
C LEU A 11 -6.90 8.44 -5.35
N LEU A 12 -7.23 7.40 -4.59
CA LEU A 12 -6.64 7.14 -3.28
C LEU A 12 -5.21 6.61 -3.42
N PHE A 13 -5.00 5.66 -4.34
CA PHE A 13 -3.65 5.14 -4.63
C PHE A 13 -2.71 6.20 -5.20
N TRP A 14 -3.18 7.08 -6.08
CA TRP A 14 -2.35 8.16 -6.61
C TRP A 14 -2.18 9.31 -5.61
N GLY A 15 -3.23 9.63 -4.84
CA GLY A 15 -3.20 10.72 -3.87
C GLY A 15 -2.20 10.50 -2.74
N ILE A 16 -1.87 9.24 -2.41
CA ILE A 16 -0.89 8.94 -1.37
C ILE A 16 0.57 8.91 -1.87
N ILE A 17 0.80 8.83 -3.19
CA ILE A 17 2.16 8.79 -3.75
C ILE A 17 2.99 10.01 -3.34
N PRO A 18 2.50 11.27 -3.43
CA PRO A 18 3.27 12.43 -2.98
C PRO A 18 3.69 12.33 -1.51
N LEU A 19 2.82 11.80 -0.64
CA LEU A 19 3.15 11.59 0.77
C LEU A 19 4.26 10.55 0.94
N LEU A 20 4.18 9.42 0.22
CA LEU A 20 5.22 8.39 0.24
C LEU A 20 6.56 8.93 -0.25
N LEU A 21 6.58 9.75 -1.30
CA LEU A 21 7.81 10.35 -1.80
C LEU A 21 8.44 11.35 -0.81
N LEU A 22 7.61 12.09 -0.06
CA LEU A 22 8.10 12.97 1.01
C LEU A 22 8.70 12.14 2.17
N ILE A 23 8.07 11.04 2.56
CA ILE A 23 8.62 10.11 3.58
C ILE A 23 9.94 9.51 3.08
N SER A 24 9.99 9.09 1.82
CA SER A 24 11.20 8.54 1.20
C SER A 24 12.38 9.52 1.27
N TYR A 25 12.14 10.82 1.04
CA TYR A 25 13.17 11.84 1.18
C TYR A 25 13.63 12.01 2.64
N TYR A 26 12.71 11.96 3.60
CA TYR A 26 13.02 12.07 5.03
C TYR A 26 13.84 10.87 5.56
N GLU A 27 13.62 9.67 5.01
CA GLU A 27 14.24 8.41 5.45
C GLU A 27 15.43 7.97 4.57
N ALA A 28 16.06 8.89 3.83
CA ALA A 28 17.08 8.56 2.83
C ALA A 28 18.23 7.68 3.37
N ASP A 29 18.67 7.93 4.60
CA ASP A 29 19.81 7.24 5.23
C ASP A 29 19.40 6.02 6.08
N GLN A 30 18.13 5.63 6.08
CA GLN A 30 17.63 4.52 6.88
C GLN A 30 17.67 3.20 6.11
N THR A 31 18.03 2.12 6.80
CA THR A 31 18.04 0.76 6.27
C THR A 31 16.98 -0.11 6.94
N LEU A 32 16.50 -1.10 6.20
CA LEU A 32 15.63 -2.16 6.67
C LEU A 32 16.41 -3.47 6.58
N ASP A 33 16.64 -4.08 7.74
CA ASP A 33 17.33 -5.35 7.85
C ASP A 33 16.30 -6.48 7.87
N VAL A 34 16.38 -7.40 6.92
CA VAL A 34 15.52 -8.58 6.81
C VAL A 34 16.38 -9.82 6.99
N ASN A 35 16.10 -10.61 8.01
CA ASN A 35 16.75 -11.89 8.18
C ASN A 35 15.91 -13.02 7.56
N ILE A 36 16.55 -13.83 6.72
CA ILE A 36 15.96 -15.01 6.08
C ILE A 36 16.85 -16.19 6.45
N HIS A 37 16.38 -17.04 7.36
CA HIS A 37 17.19 -18.09 7.98
C HIS A 37 18.49 -17.51 8.56
N ASP A 38 19.65 -17.98 8.09
CA ASP A 38 20.97 -17.56 8.59
C ASP A 38 21.59 -16.41 7.77
N THR A 39 20.82 -15.78 6.88
CA THR A 39 21.30 -14.68 6.01
C THR A 39 20.58 -13.38 6.32
N TYR A 40 21.34 -12.29 6.50
CA TYR A 40 20.83 -10.93 6.65
C TYR A 40 20.89 -10.19 5.31
N TYR A 41 19.75 -9.64 4.89
CA TYR A 41 19.62 -8.75 3.75
C TYR A 41 19.37 -7.32 4.25
N VAL A 42 20.14 -6.36 3.75
CA VAL A 42 20.01 -4.95 4.11
C VAL A 42 19.48 -4.19 2.89
N PHE A 43 18.31 -3.59 3.04
CA PHE A 43 17.67 -2.79 1.99
C PHE A 43 17.62 -1.32 2.38
N SER A 44 17.81 -0.40 1.44
CA SER A 44 17.53 1.01 1.66
C SER A 44 16.01 1.22 1.82
N ARG A 45 15.58 1.87 2.91
CA ARG A 45 14.17 2.24 3.11
C ARG A 45 13.69 3.17 2.01
N GLN A 46 14.53 4.10 1.59
CA GLN A 46 14.25 5.03 0.50
C GLN A 46 13.85 4.28 -0.77
N GLN A 47 14.67 3.31 -1.20
CA GLN A 47 14.42 2.51 -2.40
C GLN A 47 13.14 1.68 -2.27
N LEU A 48 12.87 1.14 -1.08
CA LEU A 48 11.64 0.39 -0.80
C LEU A 48 10.39 1.28 -0.94
N ILE A 49 10.41 2.50 -0.39
CA ILE A 49 9.28 3.42 -0.48
C ILE A 49 9.06 3.90 -1.92
N ILE A 50 10.13 4.12 -2.68
CA ILE A 50 10.04 4.42 -4.13
C ILE A 50 9.39 3.25 -4.86
N LEU A 51 9.79 2.00 -4.59
CA LEU A 51 9.18 0.81 -5.18
C LEU A 51 7.68 0.71 -4.84
N ILE A 52 7.30 0.94 -3.58
CA ILE A 52 5.89 0.97 -3.15
C ILE A 52 5.12 2.06 -3.92
N SER A 53 5.72 3.24 -4.10
CA SER A 53 5.11 4.34 -4.85
C SER A 53 4.85 3.97 -6.32
N ILE A 54 5.79 3.27 -6.96
CA ILE A 54 5.62 2.73 -8.31
C ILE A 54 4.49 1.70 -8.34
N LEU A 55 4.44 0.77 -7.38
CA LEU A 55 3.37 -0.22 -7.27
C LEU A 55 2.00 0.44 -7.09
N PHE A 56 1.91 1.51 -6.31
CA PHE A 56 0.67 2.30 -6.16
C PHE A 56 0.30 3.03 -7.44
N GLY A 57 1.29 3.55 -8.18
CA GLY A 57 1.09 4.14 -9.50
C GLY A 57 0.44 3.15 -10.47
N LEU A 58 1.00 1.94 -10.57
CA LEU A 58 0.49 0.84 -11.40
C LEU A 58 -0.90 0.37 -10.95
N THR A 59 -1.10 0.21 -9.64
CA THR A 59 -2.37 -0.21 -9.05
C THR A 59 -3.48 0.80 -9.34
N GLY A 60 -3.20 2.09 -9.12
CA GLY A 60 -4.11 3.17 -9.49
C GLY A 60 -4.38 3.20 -11.00
N PHE A 61 -3.35 2.98 -11.82
CA PHE A 61 -3.52 2.92 -13.28
C PHE A 61 -4.47 1.81 -13.72
N ILE A 62 -4.34 0.59 -13.18
CA ILE A 62 -5.25 -0.52 -13.48
C ILE A 62 -6.69 -0.19 -13.07
N TYR A 63 -6.90 0.35 -11.86
CA TYR A 63 -8.23 0.78 -11.43
C TYR A 63 -8.82 1.89 -12.30
N TRP A 64 -7.99 2.83 -12.74
CA TRP A 64 -8.38 3.89 -13.65
C TRP A 64 -8.77 3.33 -15.02
N LEU A 65 -8.02 2.35 -15.56
CA LEU A 65 -8.39 1.68 -16.81
C LEU A 65 -9.74 0.96 -16.70
N LEU A 66 -9.98 0.25 -15.60
CA LEU A 66 -11.28 -0.41 -15.37
C LEU A 66 -12.42 0.61 -15.37
N GLU A 67 -12.27 1.75 -14.69
CA GLU A 67 -13.28 2.82 -14.73
C GLU A 67 -13.42 3.40 -16.16
N ARG A 68 -12.30 3.68 -16.83
CA ARG A 68 -12.26 4.26 -18.18
C ARG A 68 -12.98 3.39 -19.21
N PHE A 69 -12.91 2.07 -19.06
CA PHE A 69 -13.59 1.09 -19.91
C PHE A 69 -14.96 0.64 -19.37
N ASN A 70 -15.51 1.33 -18.37
CA ASN A 70 -16.82 1.07 -17.76
C ASN A 70 -16.96 -0.32 -17.11
N PHE A 71 -15.87 -0.91 -16.64
CA PHE A 71 -15.90 -2.08 -15.78
C PHE A 71 -16.19 -1.65 -14.34
N LYS A 72 -17.24 -2.23 -13.74
CA LYS A 72 -17.63 -1.95 -12.36
C LYS A 72 -17.00 -2.96 -11.41
N THR A 73 -15.98 -2.53 -10.68
CA THR A 73 -15.39 -3.27 -9.56
C THR A 73 -16.35 -3.37 -8.37
N VAL A 74 -16.20 -4.39 -7.55
CA VAL A 74 -16.98 -4.55 -6.32
C VAL A 74 -16.43 -3.61 -5.24
N THR A 75 -17.27 -2.70 -4.75
CA THR A 75 -16.86 -1.65 -3.77
C THR A 75 -16.29 -2.23 -2.48
N LEU A 76 -16.82 -3.37 -2.00
CA LEU A 76 -16.31 -4.03 -0.80
C LEU A 76 -14.88 -4.52 -1.00
N LEU A 77 -14.57 -5.14 -2.16
CA LEU A 77 -13.21 -5.58 -2.46
C LEU A 77 -12.26 -4.37 -2.67
N ASN A 78 -12.75 -3.24 -3.20
CA ASN A 78 -11.96 -2.00 -3.24
C ASN A 78 -11.59 -1.54 -1.83
N LEU A 79 -12.56 -1.53 -0.91
CA LEU A 79 -12.33 -1.14 0.49
C LEU A 79 -11.33 -2.07 1.17
N LEU A 80 -11.51 -3.39 1.05
CA LEU A 80 -10.60 -4.36 1.63
C LEU A 80 -9.19 -4.20 1.07
N HIS A 81 -9.05 -4.07 -0.25
CA HIS A 81 -7.74 -3.84 -0.87
C HIS A 81 -7.07 -2.57 -0.33
N LEU A 82 -7.80 -1.46 -0.20
CA LEU A 82 -7.27 -0.22 0.37
C LEU A 82 -6.84 -0.38 1.83
N ILE A 83 -7.63 -1.07 2.66
CA ILE A 83 -7.29 -1.31 4.08
C ILE A 83 -6.02 -2.15 4.19
N PHE A 84 -5.94 -3.26 3.43
CA PHE A 84 -4.82 -4.20 3.50
C PHE A 84 -3.53 -3.69 2.84
N THR A 85 -3.59 -2.60 2.07
CA THR A 85 -2.41 -2.00 1.43
C THR A 85 -2.08 -0.66 2.05
N ILE A 86 -2.86 0.37 1.74
CA ILE A 86 -2.64 1.74 2.20
C ILE A 86 -2.77 1.82 3.73
N GLY A 87 -3.82 1.23 4.30
CA GLY A 87 -4.08 1.32 5.74
C GLY A 87 -2.92 0.79 6.58
N ILE A 88 -2.39 -0.36 6.19
CA ILE A 88 -1.29 -1.02 6.90
C ILE A 88 0.03 -0.28 6.75
N ILE A 89 0.33 0.23 5.55
CA ILE A 89 1.51 1.05 5.34
C ILE A 89 1.44 2.33 6.20
N LEU A 90 0.29 3.00 6.24
CA LEU A 90 0.12 4.19 7.08
C LEU A 90 0.26 3.89 8.57
N ILE A 91 -0.38 2.83 9.06
CA ILE A 91 -0.29 2.43 10.47
C ILE A 91 1.17 2.17 10.86
N ASN A 92 1.95 1.47 10.02
CA ASN A 92 3.36 1.20 10.29
C ASN A 92 4.19 2.48 10.38
N ASN A 93 4.08 3.38 9.41
CA ASN A 93 4.82 4.64 9.39
C ASN A 93 4.42 5.57 10.55
N ILE A 94 3.12 5.62 10.90
CA ILE A 94 2.64 6.42 12.03
C ILE A 94 3.14 5.84 13.36
N GLN A 95 3.10 4.52 13.54
CA GLN A 95 3.60 3.88 14.74
C GLN A 95 5.08 4.19 14.96
N GLU A 96 5.89 4.06 13.91
CA GLU A 96 7.33 4.38 13.96
C GLU A 96 7.57 5.84 14.30
N PHE A 97 6.88 6.77 13.63
CA PHE A 97 6.96 8.19 13.93
C PHE A 97 6.58 8.52 15.38
N LEU A 98 5.50 7.93 15.90
CA LEU A 98 5.05 8.15 17.28
C LEU A 98 6.06 7.63 18.31
N VAL A 99 6.64 6.45 18.07
CA VAL A 99 7.69 5.89 18.93
C VAL A 99 8.90 6.82 18.95
N ASP A 100 9.37 7.25 17.80
CA ASP A 100 10.51 8.16 17.68
C ASP A 100 10.27 9.51 18.37
N TYR A 101 9.07 10.08 18.20
CA TYR A 101 8.72 11.39 18.75
C TYR A 101 8.49 11.38 20.27
N PHE A 102 7.74 10.41 20.79
CA PHE A 102 7.34 10.40 22.20
C PHE A 102 8.32 9.69 23.12
N LEU A 103 8.99 8.64 22.66
CA LEU A 103 9.90 7.85 23.50
C LEU A 103 11.35 8.32 23.33
N GLY A 104 11.62 9.10 22.29
CA GLY A 104 12.97 9.46 21.85
C GLY A 104 13.70 8.22 21.34
N LYS A 105 14.50 8.35 20.27
CA LYS A 105 15.45 7.28 19.90
C LYS A 105 16.39 7.04 21.08
N SER A 106 16.10 6.06 21.91
CA SER A 106 17.11 5.45 22.76
C SER A 106 18.20 4.96 21.81
N TYR A 107 19.32 5.66 21.79
CA TYR A 107 20.53 5.39 20.99
C TYR A 107 21.11 3.96 21.19
N TYR A 108 20.45 3.11 21.99
CA TYR A 108 20.89 1.76 22.34
C TYR A 108 19.88 0.66 22.04
N THR A 109 18.70 0.97 21.51
CA THR A 109 17.89 -0.07 20.88
C THR A 109 18.12 0.04 19.39
N ASN A 110 18.93 -0.86 18.84
CA ASN A 110 18.71 -1.29 17.47
C ASN A 110 17.23 -1.63 17.40
N SER A 111 16.42 -0.71 16.88
CA SER A 111 15.00 -0.92 16.64
C SER A 111 14.89 -1.86 15.46
N HIS A 112 15.39 -3.09 15.65
CA HIS A 112 15.08 -4.21 14.78
C HIS A 112 13.58 -4.34 14.89
N VAL A 113 12.87 -3.80 13.90
CA VAL A 113 11.50 -4.24 13.61
C VAL A 113 11.58 -5.75 13.64
N SER A 114 10.88 -6.37 14.59
CA SER A 114 11.08 -7.79 14.82
C SER A 114 10.84 -8.51 13.50
N ASN A 115 11.70 -9.46 13.18
CA ASN A 115 11.68 -10.13 11.89
C ASN A 115 10.28 -10.72 11.59
N SER A 116 9.58 -11.18 12.63
CA SER A 116 8.18 -11.64 12.58
C SER A 116 7.17 -10.55 12.21
N SER A 117 7.38 -9.30 12.63
CA SER A 117 6.56 -8.15 12.21
C SER A 117 6.70 -7.89 10.70
N ILE A 118 7.92 -7.95 10.16
CA ILE A 118 8.16 -7.75 8.71
C ILE A 118 7.41 -8.83 7.89
N TRP A 119 7.54 -10.09 8.29
CA TRP A 119 6.84 -11.20 7.62
C TRP A 119 5.32 -11.07 7.69
N LEU A 120 4.78 -10.62 8.83
CA LEU A 120 3.36 -10.34 8.97
C LEU A 120 2.91 -9.22 8.01
N PHE A 121 3.68 -8.14 7.87
CA PHE A 121 3.37 -7.08 6.93
C PHE A 121 3.37 -7.56 5.48
N ILE A 122 4.38 -8.33 5.08
CA ILE A 122 4.45 -8.93 3.74
C ILE A 122 3.22 -9.82 3.49
N LEU A 123 2.85 -10.66 4.45
CA LEU A 123 1.67 -11.53 4.34
C LEU A 123 0.40 -10.72 4.13
N ILE A 124 0.19 -9.67 4.93
CA ILE A 124 -1.05 -8.91 4.85
C ILE A 124 -1.13 -8.09 3.56
N ILE A 125 -0.04 -7.47 3.12
CA ILE A 125 0.00 -6.76 1.83
C ILE A 125 -0.27 -7.75 0.69
N SER A 126 0.28 -8.97 0.77
CA SER A 126 0.03 -10.04 -0.21
C SER A 126 -1.46 -10.42 -0.28
N ILE A 127 -2.15 -10.50 0.87
CA ILE A 127 -3.61 -10.69 0.91
C ILE A 127 -4.33 -9.54 0.20
N GLY A 128 -3.91 -8.29 0.42
CA GLY A 128 -4.42 -7.13 -0.31
C GLY A 128 -4.30 -7.26 -1.83
N GLN A 129 -3.14 -7.74 -2.32
CA GLN A 129 -2.93 -7.96 -3.76
C GLN A 129 -3.80 -9.09 -4.32
N ILE A 130 -4.03 -10.16 -3.56
CA ILE A 130 -4.95 -11.22 -3.98
C ILE A 130 -6.37 -10.67 -4.11
N ILE A 131 -6.84 -9.88 -3.14
CA ILE A 131 -8.16 -9.23 -3.18
C ILE A 131 -8.29 -8.33 -4.41
N PHE A 132 -7.24 -7.58 -4.74
CA PHE A 132 -7.18 -6.74 -5.93
C PHE A 132 -7.37 -7.56 -7.21
N VAL A 133 -6.56 -8.61 -7.38
CA VAL A 133 -6.62 -9.49 -8.56
C VAL A 133 -8.00 -10.14 -8.71
N VAL A 134 -8.56 -10.69 -7.63
CA VAL A 134 -9.91 -11.25 -7.62
C VAL A 134 -10.95 -10.22 -8.08
N ASN A 135 -10.84 -8.99 -7.61
CA ASN A 135 -11.78 -7.93 -7.98
C ASN A 135 -11.67 -7.52 -9.46
N ILE A 136 -10.46 -7.51 -10.02
CA ILE A 136 -10.25 -7.30 -11.47
C ILE A 136 -10.97 -8.40 -12.25
N PHE A 137 -10.76 -9.67 -11.89
CA PHE A 137 -11.42 -10.79 -12.56
C PHE A 137 -12.94 -10.69 -12.47
N LEU A 138 -13.49 -10.39 -11.29
CA LEU A 138 -14.93 -10.20 -11.10
C LEU A 138 -15.48 -9.04 -11.95
N ALA A 139 -14.74 -7.93 -12.05
CA ALA A 139 -15.14 -6.78 -12.86
C ALA A 139 -15.19 -7.16 -14.36
N ILE A 140 -14.20 -7.91 -14.85
CA ILE A 140 -14.14 -8.38 -16.23
C ILE A 140 -15.25 -9.40 -16.52
N LEU A 141 -15.45 -10.38 -15.65
CA LEU A 141 -16.48 -11.43 -15.79
C LEU A 141 -17.90 -10.85 -15.76
N LYS A 142 -18.14 -9.83 -14.94
CA LYS A 142 -19.42 -9.11 -14.90
C LYS A 142 -19.69 -8.32 -16.19
N GLY A 143 -18.65 -8.03 -16.96
CA GLY A 143 -18.74 -7.25 -18.20
C GLY A 143 -18.91 -5.75 -17.97
N ARG A 144 -18.98 -5.02 -19.08
CA ARG A 144 -19.10 -3.56 -19.07
C ARG A 144 -20.50 -3.15 -18.62
N SER A 145 -20.57 -2.16 -17.74
CA SER A 145 -21.86 -1.56 -17.40
C SER A 145 -22.22 -0.49 -18.43
N TYR A 146 -23.26 -0.74 -19.21
CA TYR A 146 -23.92 0.31 -20.00
C TYR A 146 -24.82 1.12 -19.08
N THR A 147 -24.26 2.11 -18.40
CA THR A 147 -25.10 3.22 -17.91
C THR A 147 -25.26 4.19 -19.06
N THR A 148 -26.42 4.18 -19.70
CA THR A 148 -26.89 5.27 -20.55
C THR A 148 -26.75 6.56 -19.76
N LYS A 149 -25.86 7.45 -20.20
CA LYS A 149 -25.87 8.83 -19.74
C LYS A 149 -27.16 9.44 -20.29
N VAL A 150 -28.19 9.48 -19.45
CA VAL A 150 -29.35 10.36 -19.62
C VAL A 150 -28.99 11.68 -18.97
#